data_AF-A0A7C7R708-F1
#
_entry.id   AF-A0A7C7R708-F1
#
_cell.length_a   1.000
_cell.length_b   1.000
_cell.length_c   1.000
_cell.angle_alpha   90.00
_cell.angle_beta   90.00
_cell.angle_gamma   90.00
#
_symmetry.space_group_name_H-M   'P 1'
#
loop_
_entity.id
_entity.type
_entity.pdbx_description
1 polymer ?
#
loop_
_entity_poly.entity_id
_entity_poly.type
_entity_poly.pdbx_seq_one_letter_code
_entity_poly.pdbx_strand_id
1 'polypeptide(L)'
;NSNNGVGIRTPLGVNPAYQGMEIQILDNTGSRYQNLKPYQFHGSIYGVVPAKRGFLKPVGQWNCEEIYCRGSHVRVTLNGHVIVDADISKIEEPMDGRPHPGLKRTKGYIGFLGHGSRVEFRNIRIKELKGNGR
;
A
#
# COMPACT_ATOMS: atom_id res chain seq x y z
N ASN A 1 -0.06 17.79 1.81
CA ASN A 1 -1.41 17.53 1.25
C ASN A 1 -1.39 16.55 0.06
N SER A 2 -0.32 15.77 -0.15
CA SER A 2 -0.24 14.85 -1.29
C SER A 2 -0.86 13.49 -0.97
N ASN A 3 -1.46 12.87 -1.98
CA ASN A 3 -2.03 11.52 -1.96
C ASN A 3 -1.60 10.79 -3.25
N ASN A 4 -1.14 9.55 -3.08
CA ASN A 4 -0.74 8.61 -4.12
C ASN A 4 -0.87 7.19 -3.53
N GLY A 5 -0.45 6.19 -4.28
CA GLY A 5 -0.36 4.83 -3.78
C GLY A 5 0.53 3.98 -4.67
N VAL A 6 1.00 2.87 -4.11
CA VAL A 6 1.65 1.80 -4.89
C VAL A 6 0.66 0.65 -5.03
N GLY A 7 0.18 0.44 -6.25
CA GLY A 7 -0.58 -0.74 -6.62
C GLY A 7 0.32 -1.97 -6.65
N ILE A 8 -0.12 -3.06 -6.04
CA ILE A 8 0.48 -4.38 -6.15
C ILE A 8 -0.53 -5.38 -6.72
N ARG A 9 -0.05 -6.29 -7.57
CA ARG A 9 -0.85 -7.32 -8.25
C ARG A 9 -2.03 -6.73 -9.03
N THR A 10 -1.84 -5.53 -9.54
CA THR A 10 -2.90 -4.76 -10.20
C THR A 10 -3.04 -5.18 -11.66
N PRO A 11 -4.26 -5.50 -12.15
CA PRO A 11 -4.51 -5.64 -13.58
C PRO A 11 -4.35 -4.30 -14.33
N LEU A 12 -4.19 -4.34 -15.66
CA LEU A 12 -4.23 -3.14 -16.48
C LEU A 12 -5.68 -2.69 -16.73
N GLY A 13 -5.90 -1.38 -16.89
CA GLY A 13 -7.19 -0.83 -17.32
C GLY A 13 -8.32 -0.89 -16.29
N VAL A 14 -8.00 -1.09 -15.01
CA VAL A 14 -8.98 -1.22 -13.92
C VAL A 14 -8.77 -0.19 -12.81
N ASN A 15 -9.72 -0.06 -11.90
CA ASN A 15 -9.51 0.71 -10.67
C ASN A 15 -8.48 0.00 -9.77
N PRO A 16 -7.28 0.57 -9.62
CA PRO A 16 -6.16 -0.15 -9.01
C PRO A 16 -6.32 -0.36 -7.50
N ALA A 17 -7.05 0.52 -6.81
CA ALA A 17 -7.21 0.47 -5.36
C ALA A 17 -7.95 -0.78 -4.89
N TYR A 18 -8.93 -1.27 -5.67
CA TYR A 18 -9.79 -2.39 -5.30
C TYR A 18 -9.53 -3.66 -6.12
N GLN A 19 -9.19 -3.49 -7.41
CA GLN A 19 -8.97 -4.61 -8.34
C GLN A 19 -7.55 -5.19 -8.26
N GLY A 20 -6.59 -4.39 -7.76
CA GLY A 20 -5.33 -4.83 -7.17
C GLY A 20 -5.35 -4.62 -5.65
N MET A 21 -4.21 -4.34 -5.04
CA MET A 21 -4.16 -3.77 -3.69
C MET A 21 -3.33 -2.49 -3.71
N GLU A 22 -3.75 -1.47 -2.99
CA GLU A 22 -3.00 -0.22 -2.86
C GLU A 22 -2.29 -0.16 -1.51
N ILE A 23 -0.98 0.07 -1.55
CA ILE A 23 -0.22 0.54 -0.39
C ILE A 23 -0.24 2.06 -0.42
N GLN A 24 -0.89 2.65 0.57
CA GLN A 24 -1.24 4.08 0.58
C GLN A 24 0.00 4.97 0.73
N ILE A 25 0.14 6.02 -0.10
CA ILE A 25 1.15 7.07 0.07
C ILE A 25 0.43 8.39 0.34
N LEU A 26 0.41 8.78 1.61
CA LEU A 26 -0.31 9.97 2.06
C LEU A 26 0.54 10.87 2.93
N ASP A 27 0.43 12.19 2.73
CA ASP A 27 0.74 13.16 3.78
C ASP A 27 -0.47 13.28 4.72
N ASN A 28 -0.47 12.47 5.77
CA ASN A 28 -1.54 12.43 6.76
C ASN A 28 -1.58 13.65 7.71
N THR A 29 -0.66 14.60 7.57
CA THR A 29 -0.68 15.89 8.32
C THR A 29 -1.33 17.01 7.52
N GLY A 30 -1.65 16.76 6.25
CA GLY A 30 -2.28 17.72 5.38
C GLY A 30 -3.69 18.12 5.82
N SER A 31 -4.01 19.40 5.68
CA SER A 31 -5.34 19.97 6.01
C SER A 31 -6.52 19.29 5.31
N ARG A 32 -6.30 18.58 4.20
CA ARG A 32 -7.33 17.79 3.50
C ARG A 32 -7.67 16.46 4.18
N TYR A 33 -6.84 16.00 5.12
CA TYR A 33 -6.88 14.64 5.65
C TYR A 33 -7.09 14.62 7.17
N GLN A 34 -8.01 15.46 7.66
CA GLN A 34 -8.30 15.60 9.10
C GLN A 34 -9.12 14.43 9.66
N ASN A 35 -9.94 13.79 8.83
CA ASN A 35 -10.92 12.77 9.24
C ASN A 35 -10.64 11.41 8.58
N LEU A 36 -9.39 10.96 8.60
CA LEU A 36 -9.00 9.67 8.06
C LEU A 36 -9.45 8.51 8.94
N LYS A 37 -9.97 7.47 8.31
CA LYS A 37 -10.16 6.16 8.94
C LYS A 37 -8.81 5.43 9.08
N PRO A 38 -8.68 4.45 10.00
CA PRO A 38 -7.41 3.75 10.25
C PRO A 38 -6.74 3.16 8.99
N TYR A 39 -7.52 2.63 8.06
CA TYR A 39 -7.02 2.01 6.81
C TYR A 39 -6.62 3.01 5.71
N GLN A 40 -6.79 4.31 5.95
CA GLN A 40 -6.48 5.37 4.97
C GLN A 40 -5.14 6.05 5.21
N PHE A 41 -4.43 5.70 6.30
CA PHE A 41 -3.13 6.28 6.60
C PHE A 41 -2.02 5.66 5.74
N HIS A 42 -0.92 6.41 5.56
CA HIS A 42 0.26 5.98 4.81
C HIS A 42 0.74 4.57 5.22
N GLY A 43 1.12 3.78 4.22
CA GLY A 43 1.59 2.41 4.36
C GLY A 43 0.49 1.36 4.62
N SER A 44 -0.75 1.77 4.84
CA SER A 44 -1.87 0.83 4.98
C SER A 44 -2.13 0.10 3.67
N ILE A 45 -2.60 -1.15 3.76
CA ILE A 45 -3.29 -1.78 2.63
C ILE A 45 -4.68 -1.12 2.59
N TYR A 46 -4.87 -0.23 1.62
CA TYR A 46 -6.01 0.68 1.60
C TYR A 46 -7.35 -0.09 1.67
N GLY A 47 -8.18 0.27 2.64
CA GLY A 47 -9.49 -0.38 2.86
C GLY A 47 -9.43 -1.73 3.59
N VAL A 48 -8.24 -2.27 3.88
CA VAL A 48 -8.08 -3.66 4.34
C VAL A 48 -7.28 -3.77 5.64
N VAL A 49 -6.04 -3.29 5.69
CA VAL A 49 -5.15 -3.46 6.85
C VAL A 49 -4.53 -2.12 7.25
N PRO A 50 -4.76 -1.65 8.49
CA PRO A 50 -4.23 -0.37 8.94
C PRO A 50 -2.73 -0.49 9.26
N ALA A 51 -1.96 0.53 8.89
CA ALA A 51 -0.56 0.62 9.25
C ALA A 51 -0.34 1.22 10.65
N LYS A 52 0.74 0.80 11.31
CA LYS A 52 1.30 1.53 12.46
C LYS A 52 1.75 2.91 11.99
N ARG A 53 1.50 3.92 12.83
CA ARG A 53 1.77 5.34 12.54
C ARG A 53 2.98 5.84 13.30
N GLY A 54 3.47 7.03 12.93
CA GLY A 54 4.56 7.73 13.63
C GLY A 54 5.96 7.50 13.06
N PHE A 55 6.07 6.80 11.93
CA PHE A 55 7.36 6.47 11.30
C PHE A 55 7.67 7.31 10.05
N LEU A 56 6.78 8.23 9.66
CA LEU A 56 7.01 9.18 8.57
C LEU A 56 7.97 10.27 9.02
N LYS A 57 8.90 10.62 8.13
CA LYS A 57 9.68 11.85 8.26
C LYS A 57 8.83 13.09 7.93
N PRO A 58 9.25 14.29 8.36
CA PRO A 58 8.59 15.53 7.98
C PRO A 58 8.40 15.69 6.47
N VAL A 59 7.34 16.40 6.08
CA VAL A 59 7.03 16.69 4.67
C VAL A 59 8.22 17.37 3.98
N GLY A 60 8.52 16.95 2.75
CA GLY A 60 9.68 17.40 1.98
C GLY A 60 10.94 16.55 2.18
N GLN A 61 10.95 15.62 3.14
CA GLN A 61 12.03 14.67 3.31
C GLN A 61 11.76 13.32 2.62
N TRP A 62 12.83 12.66 2.23
CA TRP A 62 12.77 11.33 1.64
C TRP A 62 12.48 10.25 2.68
N ASN A 63 11.37 9.55 2.49
CA ASN A 63 11.04 8.30 3.17
C ASN A 63 11.55 7.11 2.34
N CYS A 64 11.90 6.02 3.02
CA CYS A 64 12.23 4.75 2.39
C CYS A 64 11.14 3.72 2.75
N GLU A 65 10.45 3.21 1.73
CA GLU A 65 9.42 2.19 1.88
C GLU A 65 9.86 0.90 1.17
N GLU A 66 9.66 -0.23 1.83
CA GLU A 66 9.78 -1.57 1.25
C GLU A 66 8.43 -2.29 1.34
N ILE A 67 7.96 -2.79 0.20
CA ILE A 67 6.78 -3.64 0.11
C ILE A 67 7.24 -5.05 -0.20
N TYR A 68 7.03 -5.96 0.75
CA TYR A 68 7.32 -7.37 0.63
C TYR A 68 6.02 -8.15 0.41
N CYS A 69 5.98 -8.97 -0.64
CA CYS A 69 4.81 -9.77 -0.99
C CYS A 69 5.22 -11.21 -1.31
N ARG A 70 4.84 -12.18 -0.48
CA ARG A 70 5.09 -13.62 -0.71
C ARG A 70 3.83 -14.44 -0.43
N GLY A 71 3.23 -15.02 -1.46
CA GLY A 71 1.95 -15.72 -1.31
C GLY A 71 0.86 -14.76 -0.82
N SER A 72 0.18 -15.08 0.27
CA SER A 72 -0.77 -14.16 0.94
C SER A 72 -0.11 -13.22 1.94
N HIS A 73 1.17 -13.43 2.28
CA HIS A 73 1.87 -12.59 3.23
C HIS A 73 2.29 -11.26 2.57
N VAL A 74 1.85 -10.16 3.15
CA VAL A 74 2.20 -8.79 2.75
C VAL A 74 2.76 -8.07 3.96
N ARG A 75 3.93 -7.46 3.78
CA ARG A 75 4.61 -6.66 4.79
C ARG A 75 5.04 -5.32 4.20
N VAL A 76 4.80 -4.24 4.93
CA VAL A 76 5.24 -2.89 4.57
C VAL A 76 6.20 -2.41 5.65
N THR A 77 7.40 -2.01 5.23
CA THR A 77 8.44 -1.44 6.10
C THR A 77 8.66 0.01 5.70
N LEU A 78 8.56 0.92 6.66
CA LEU A 78 8.79 2.35 6.47
C LEU A 78 9.95 2.81 7.34
N ASN A 79 10.98 3.40 6.72
CA ASN A 79 12.17 3.92 7.40
C ASN A 79 12.76 2.92 8.41
N GLY A 80 12.85 1.64 8.02
CA GLY A 80 13.39 0.56 8.86
C GLY A 80 12.40 -0.08 9.84
N HIS A 81 11.15 0.41 9.93
CA HIS A 81 10.14 -0.10 10.86
C HIS A 81 9.04 -0.85 10.12
N VAL A 82 8.72 -2.07 10.56
CA VAL A 82 7.58 -2.83 10.03
C VAL A 82 6.27 -2.19 10.52
N ILE A 83 5.51 -1.61 9.58
CA ILE A 83 4.27 -0.89 9.86
C ILE A 83 3.02 -1.69 9.46
N VAL A 84 3.15 -2.66 8.55
CA VAL A 84 2.14 -3.68 8.23
C VAL A 84 2.84 -5.03 8.16
N ASP A 85 2.24 -6.04 8.76
CA ASP A 85 2.66 -7.45 8.65
C ASP A 85 1.39 -8.31 8.72
N ALA A 86 0.89 -8.75 7.56
CA ALA A 86 -0.43 -9.35 7.45
C ALA A 86 -0.44 -10.55 6.50
N ASP A 87 -1.23 -11.55 6.89
CA ASP A 87 -1.64 -12.64 6.01
C ASP A 87 -3.02 -12.31 5.42
N ILE A 88 -3.05 -11.82 4.18
CA ILE A 88 -4.28 -11.28 3.57
C ILE A 88 -5.35 -12.36 3.31
N SER A 89 -4.99 -13.65 3.31
CA SER A 89 -5.98 -14.72 3.16
C SER A 89 -6.84 -14.92 4.40
N LYS A 90 -6.47 -14.31 5.53
CA LYS A 90 -7.26 -14.31 6.77
C LYS A 90 -8.25 -13.14 6.84
N ILE A 91 -8.28 -12.28 5.83
CA ILE A 91 -9.20 -11.15 5.78
C ILE A 91 -10.48 -11.62 5.08
N GLU A 92 -11.54 -11.81 5.87
CA GLU A 92 -12.86 -12.21 5.37
C GLU A 92 -13.60 -11.00 4.77
N GLU A 93 -13.59 -9.87 5.48
CA GLU A 93 -14.26 -8.64 5.07
C GLU A 93 -13.30 -7.44 5.12
N PRO A 94 -13.22 -6.63 4.04
CA PRO A 94 -12.48 -5.38 4.04
C PRO A 94 -13.05 -4.38 5.05
N MET A 95 -12.17 -3.65 5.74
CA MET A 95 -12.55 -2.65 6.74
C MET A 95 -13.39 -1.48 6.19
N ASP A 96 -13.32 -1.22 4.88
CA ASP A 96 -14.12 -0.19 4.24
C ASP A 96 -15.51 -0.66 3.77
N GLY A 97 -15.81 -1.95 3.95
CA GLY A 97 -17.07 -2.59 3.57
C GLY A 97 -17.26 -2.75 2.06
N ARG A 98 -16.22 -2.52 1.23
CA ARG A 98 -16.32 -2.61 -0.22
C ARG A 98 -15.74 -3.94 -0.71
N PRO A 99 -16.30 -4.55 -1.78
CA PRO A 99 -15.66 -5.69 -2.41
C PRO A 99 -14.23 -5.36 -2.85
N HIS A 100 -13.28 -6.22 -2.50
CA HIS A 100 -11.87 -6.04 -2.80
C HIS A 100 -11.28 -7.24 -3.57
N PRO A 101 -11.64 -7.44 -4.85
CA PRO A 101 -11.19 -8.58 -5.66
C PRO A 101 -9.68 -8.80 -5.68
N GLY A 102 -8.91 -7.72 -5.55
CA GLY A 102 -7.45 -7.79 -5.53
C GLY A 102 -6.85 -8.62 -4.40
N LEU A 103 -7.55 -8.82 -3.28
CA LEU A 103 -7.11 -9.70 -2.19
C LEU A 103 -6.89 -11.15 -2.64
N LYS A 104 -7.62 -11.58 -3.68
CA LYS A 104 -7.54 -12.95 -4.23
C LYS A 104 -6.47 -13.08 -5.32
N ARG A 105 -5.80 -12.00 -5.72
CA ARG A 105 -4.82 -12.03 -6.81
C ARG A 105 -3.46 -12.50 -6.31
N THR A 106 -2.81 -13.32 -7.14
CA THR A 106 -1.45 -13.82 -6.91
C THR A 106 -0.42 -13.15 -7.80
N LYS A 107 -0.85 -12.50 -8.89
CA LYS A 107 0.01 -11.81 -9.87
C LYS A 107 -0.67 -10.58 -10.47
N GLY A 108 0.14 -9.68 -11.01
CA GLY A 108 -0.26 -8.46 -11.71
C GLY A 108 0.89 -7.47 -11.76
N TYR A 109 0.60 -6.22 -12.10
CA TYR A 109 1.58 -5.16 -12.22
C TYR A 109 1.82 -4.44 -10.90
N ILE A 110 2.97 -3.77 -10.83
CA ILE A 110 3.25 -2.71 -9.86
C ILE A 110 2.94 -1.38 -10.55
N GLY A 111 2.22 -0.48 -9.89
CA GLY A 111 1.87 0.81 -10.47
C GLY A 111 1.87 1.94 -9.45
N PHE A 112 2.27 3.14 -9.87
CA PHE A 112 2.06 4.36 -9.09
C PHE A 112 0.71 4.95 -9.48
N LEU A 113 -0.19 5.06 -8.51
CA LEU A 113 -1.62 5.21 -8.82
C LEU A 113 -2.01 6.66 -9.13
N GLY A 114 -1.32 7.64 -8.53
CA GLY A 114 -1.48 9.06 -8.84
C GLY A 114 -2.85 9.64 -8.47
N HIS A 115 -2.92 10.54 -7.48
CA HIS A 115 -4.15 11.25 -7.14
C HIS A 115 -4.07 12.76 -7.35
N GLY A 116 -3.46 13.19 -8.47
CA GLY A 116 -3.46 14.58 -8.92
C GLY A 116 -2.64 15.55 -8.05
N SER A 117 -1.73 15.03 -7.21
CA SER A 117 -0.81 15.82 -6.39
C SER A 117 0.63 15.41 -6.65
N ARG A 118 1.57 16.34 -6.50
CA ARG A 118 3.00 16.05 -6.70
C ARG A 118 3.50 15.08 -5.63
N VAL A 119 4.11 13.99 -6.11
CA VAL A 119 4.88 13.03 -5.34
C VAL A 119 6.11 12.69 -6.17
N GLU A 120 7.26 12.52 -5.51
CA GLU A 120 8.51 12.20 -6.16
C GLU A 120 8.99 10.82 -5.71
N PHE A 121 9.51 10.04 -6.66
CA PHE A 121 10.03 8.71 -6.41
C PHE A 121 11.47 8.63 -6.89
N ARG A 122 12.31 7.91 -6.16
CA ARG A 122 13.69 7.60 -6.56
C ARG A 122 14.11 6.25 -5.99
N ASN A 123 15.20 5.68 -6.52
CA ASN A 123 15.78 4.42 -6.06
C ASN A 123 14.80 3.23 -6.08
N ILE A 124 13.91 3.21 -7.08
CA ILE A 124 12.93 2.14 -7.27
C ILE A 124 13.66 0.87 -7.71
N ARG A 125 13.51 -0.20 -6.94
CA ARG A 125 14.14 -1.50 -7.18
C ARG A 125 13.11 -2.59 -6.94
N ILE A 126 13.16 -3.64 -7.75
CA ILE A 126 12.28 -4.80 -7.64
C ILE A 126 13.15 -6.04 -7.57
N LYS A 127 12.84 -6.92 -6.61
CA LYS A 127 13.43 -8.24 -6.50
C LYS A 127 12.32 -9.27 -6.55
N GLU A 128 12.34 -10.11 -7.58
CA GLU A 128 11.47 -11.27 -7.64
C GLU A 128 11.88 -12.29 -6.56
N LEU A 129 10.89 -12.80 -5.83
CA LEU A 129 11.11 -13.82 -4.81
C LEU A 129 10.91 -15.19 -5.47
N LYS A 130 11.88 -16.10 -5.29
CA LYS A 130 11.70 -17.48 -5.72
C LYS A 130 10.49 -18.07 -5.01
N GLY A 131 9.55 -18.61 -5.78
CA GLY A 131 8.51 -19.47 -5.23
C GLY A 131 9.16 -20.67 -4.56
N ASN A 132 8.60 -21.13 -3.44
CA ASN A 132 8.89 -22.50 -3.04
C ASN A 132 8.31 -23.37 -4.15
N GLY A 133 9.17 -24.02 -4.93
CA GLY A 133 8.73 -25.02 -5.89
C GLY A 133 7.79 -25.99 -5.18
N ARG A 134 6.57 -26.08 -5.68
CA ARG A 134 5.79 -27.31 -5.60
C ARG A 134 6.02 -28.03 -6.91
#